data_AF-A0A518SE05-F1
#
_entry.id   AF-A0A518SE05-F1
#
_cell.length_a   1.000
_cell.length_b   1.000
_cell.length_c   1.000
_cell.angle_alpha   90.00
_cell.angle_beta   90.00
_cell.angle_gamma   90.00
#
_symmetry.space_group_name_H-M   'P 1'
#
loop_
_entity.id
_entity.type
_entity.pdbx_description
1 polymer ?
#
loop_
_entity_poly.entity_id
_entity_poly.type
_entity_poly.pdbx_seq_one_letter_code
_entity_poly.pdbx_strand_id
1 'polypeptide(L)'
;MKHLPKHLRPRWRYLAVELEGWPDAEFSRGGFQRALWYAAGNLLGDPGSADADLRVFAFAFADGAGEAIVRARRGHVSEARAALACVSAVDGDAVRVAVRGVSGTVRAAEENYLGRASLSTGEEEVVFRNATRRAVARDGRIDIDVEGAYVGATRSDLD
;
A
#
# COMPACT_ATOMS: atom_id res chain seq x y z
N MET A 1 7.78 -5.18 31.69
CA MET A 1 9.13 -5.70 31.36
C MET A 1 10.07 -4.53 31.08
N LYS A 2 11.33 -4.59 31.53
CA LYS A 2 12.35 -3.57 31.19
C LYS A 2 12.79 -3.75 29.73
N HIS A 3 13.14 -2.65 29.06
CA HIS A 3 13.71 -2.74 27.72
C HIS A 3 15.05 -3.48 27.75
N LEU A 4 15.28 -4.36 26.77
CA LEU A 4 16.56 -5.06 26.60
C LEU A 4 17.75 -4.07 26.48
N PRO A 5 18.97 -4.43 26.82
CA PRO A 5 20.15 -3.64 26.48
C PRO A 5 20.31 -3.46 24.97
N LYS A 6 20.96 -2.37 24.52
CA LYS A 6 21.13 -2.05 23.08
C LYS A 6 21.74 -3.19 22.25
N HIS A 7 22.64 -3.97 22.84
CA HIS A 7 23.31 -5.09 22.16
C HIS A 7 22.44 -6.36 22.04
N LEU A 8 21.35 -6.47 22.82
CA LEU A 8 20.37 -7.57 22.73
C LEU A 8 19.08 -7.17 22.02
N ARG A 9 18.84 -5.88 21.83
CA ARG A 9 17.62 -5.40 21.16
C ARG A 9 17.61 -5.82 19.68
N PRO A 10 16.45 -6.30 19.18
CA PRO A 10 16.15 -6.33 17.76
C PRO A 10 16.52 -5.04 17.02
N ARG A 11 17.09 -5.18 15.82
CA ARG A 11 17.35 -4.07 14.91
C ARG A 11 16.31 -4.06 13.80
N TRP A 12 15.75 -2.88 13.54
CA TRP A 12 14.60 -2.70 12.64
C TRP A 12 14.95 -1.85 11.44
N ARG A 13 14.15 -2.00 10.40
CA ARG A 13 14.01 -1.09 9.26
C ARG A 13 12.53 -0.81 9.04
N TYR A 14 12.25 0.38 8.53
CA TYR A 14 10.90 0.86 8.28
C TYR A 14 10.75 1.13 6.79
N LEU A 15 9.84 0.40 6.16
CA LEU A 15 9.52 0.51 4.75
C LEU A 15 8.34 1.48 4.62
N ALA A 16 8.54 2.56 3.85
CA ALA A 16 7.49 3.47 3.44
C ALA A 16 6.76 2.87 2.24
N VAL A 17 5.46 2.68 2.37
CA VAL A 17 4.63 1.93 1.41
C VAL A 17 3.53 2.85 0.91
N GLU A 18 3.40 2.94 -0.40
CA GLU A 18 2.27 3.54 -1.11
C GLU A 18 1.24 2.45 -1.40
N LEU A 19 -0.03 2.79 -1.19
CA LEU A 19 -1.20 1.95 -1.44
C LEU A 19 -2.10 2.67 -2.44
N GLU A 20 -2.52 1.95 -3.47
CA GLU A 20 -3.37 2.48 -4.53
C GLU A 20 -4.44 1.44 -4.85
N GLY A 21 -5.70 1.83 -4.77
CA GLY A 21 -6.87 1.00 -5.05
C GLY A 21 -7.93 1.77 -5.82
N TRP A 22 -9.07 1.14 -6.02
CA TRP A 22 -10.21 1.78 -6.67
C TRP A 22 -10.81 2.90 -5.78
N PRO A 23 -11.50 3.89 -6.36
CA PRO A 23 -12.08 5.01 -5.61
C PRO A 23 -13.03 4.58 -4.47
N ASP A 24 -13.69 3.45 -4.63
CA ASP A 24 -14.62 2.85 -3.66
C ASP A 24 -14.00 1.79 -2.74
N ALA A 25 -12.71 1.48 -2.90
CA ALA A 25 -12.02 0.52 -2.05
C ALA A 25 -11.97 1.04 -0.61
N GLU A 26 -12.29 0.18 0.36
CA GLU A 26 -12.28 0.53 1.77
C GLU A 26 -11.73 -0.63 2.61
N PHE A 27 -10.54 -0.43 3.17
CA PHE A 27 -9.97 -1.41 4.09
C PHE A 27 -9.18 -0.76 5.22
N SER A 28 -9.15 -1.48 6.34
CA SER A 28 -8.52 -1.01 7.56
C SER A 28 -7.02 -1.36 7.64
N ARG A 29 -6.31 -0.68 8.55
CA ARG A 29 -4.95 -1.08 8.97
C ARG A 29 -4.86 -2.56 9.36
N GLY A 30 -5.91 -3.08 10.02
CA GLY A 30 -5.98 -4.47 10.44
C GLY A 30 -6.13 -5.41 9.25
N GLY A 31 -6.97 -5.05 8.27
CA GLY A 31 -7.11 -5.76 7.00
C GLY A 31 -5.78 -5.86 6.27
N PHE A 32 -5.10 -4.72 6.09
CA PHE A 32 -3.81 -4.68 5.42
C PHE A 32 -2.74 -5.49 6.18
N GLN A 33 -2.72 -5.41 7.52
CA GLN A 33 -1.81 -6.23 8.34
C GLN A 33 -2.04 -7.73 8.16
N ARG A 34 -3.30 -8.19 8.08
CA ARG A 34 -3.63 -9.60 7.83
C ARG A 34 -3.19 -10.04 6.44
N ALA A 35 -3.53 -9.25 5.41
CA ALA A 35 -3.14 -9.53 4.02
C ALA A 35 -1.61 -9.65 3.89
N LEU A 36 -0.86 -8.75 4.53
CA LEU A 36 0.59 -8.80 4.57
C LEU A 36 1.12 -10.08 5.26
N TRP A 37 0.53 -10.50 6.38
CA TRP A 37 0.94 -11.75 7.02
C TRP A 37 0.63 -12.98 6.18
N TYR A 38 -0.52 -13.02 5.50
CA TYR A 38 -0.83 -14.10 4.56
C TYR A 38 0.16 -14.13 3.40
N ALA A 39 0.45 -12.99 2.79
CA ALA A 39 1.43 -12.90 1.72
C ALA A 39 2.84 -13.35 2.18
N ALA A 40 3.26 -12.92 3.37
CA ALA A 40 4.55 -13.32 3.95
C ALA A 40 4.60 -14.81 4.28
N GLY A 41 3.55 -15.38 4.88
CA GLY A 41 3.48 -16.81 5.18
C GLY A 41 3.49 -17.67 3.92
N ASN A 42 2.71 -17.30 2.91
CA ASN A 42 2.64 -18.02 1.63
C ASN A 42 3.97 -17.96 0.86
N LEU A 43 4.67 -16.83 0.89
CA LEU A 43 5.93 -16.64 0.15
C LEU A 43 7.15 -17.20 0.90
N LEU A 44 7.24 -16.93 2.20
CA LEU A 44 8.45 -17.15 3.01
C LEU A 44 8.34 -18.38 3.93
N GLY A 45 7.14 -18.96 4.05
CA GLY A 45 6.81 -19.93 5.10
C GLY A 45 6.75 -19.31 6.49
N ASP A 46 6.29 -20.10 7.47
CA ASP A 46 6.18 -19.64 8.86
C ASP A 46 7.52 -19.16 9.45
N PRO A 47 8.67 -19.87 9.27
CA PRO A 47 9.93 -19.42 9.84
C PRO A 47 10.42 -18.11 9.21
N GLY A 48 10.36 -17.98 7.88
CA GLY A 48 10.80 -16.77 7.18
C GLY A 48 9.93 -15.56 7.50
N SER A 49 8.61 -15.75 7.62
CA SER A 49 7.68 -14.71 8.06
C SER A 49 7.97 -14.25 9.49
N ALA A 50 8.23 -15.20 10.40
CA ALA A 50 8.60 -14.91 11.78
C ALA A 50 9.95 -14.17 11.90
N ASP A 51 10.95 -14.55 11.11
CA ASP A 51 12.26 -13.91 11.06
C ASP A 51 12.16 -12.47 10.52
N ALA A 52 11.29 -12.22 9.53
CA ALA A 52 11.05 -10.88 9.02
C ALA A 52 10.30 -9.97 10.02
N ASP A 53 9.39 -10.53 10.83
CA ASP A 53 8.51 -9.85 11.80
C ASP A 53 7.84 -8.58 11.22
N LEU A 54 7.20 -8.75 10.06
CA LEU A 54 6.47 -7.72 9.32
C LEU A 54 5.31 -7.17 10.15
N ARG A 55 5.33 -5.86 10.47
CA ARG A 55 4.20 -5.20 11.15
C ARG A 55 3.93 -3.79 10.66
N VAL A 56 2.66 -3.44 10.51
CA VAL A 56 2.18 -2.11 10.14
C VAL A 56 2.23 -1.19 11.36
N PHE A 57 2.98 -0.10 11.27
CA PHE A 57 3.19 0.91 12.32
C PHE A 57 2.28 2.11 12.15
N ALA A 58 2.22 2.64 10.93
CA ALA A 58 1.34 3.72 10.52
C ALA A 58 0.57 3.28 9.28
N PHE A 59 -0.64 3.81 9.12
CA PHE A 59 -1.53 3.48 8.02
C PHE A 59 -2.55 4.60 7.86
N ALA A 60 -2.76 5.05 6.64
CA ALA A 60 -3.85 5.90 6.22
C ALA A 60 -4.27 5.46 4.82
N PHE A 61 -5.58 5.27 4.60
CA PHE A 61 -6.13 4.93 3.30
C PHE A 61 -7.53 5.51 3.20
N ALA A 62 -7.79 6.26 2.13
CA ALA A 62 -9.06 6.89 1.84
C ALA A 62 -9.13 7.20 0.33
N ASP A 63 -10.34 7.19 -0.24
CA ASP A 63 -10.58 7.57 -1.64
C ASP A 63 -9.66 6.84 -2.64
N GLY A 64 -9.39 5.55 -2.36
CA GLY A 64 -8.53 4.66 -3.15
C GLY A 64 -7.03 5.00 -3.11
N ALA A 65 -6.58 5.89 -2.24
CA ALA A 65 -5.16 6.20 -2.07
C ALA A 65 -4.74 6.09 -0.60
N GLY A 66 -3.49 5.71 -0.37
CA GLY A 66 -2.99 5.66 0.99
C GLY A 66 -1.51 5.36 1.12
N GLU A 67 -1.07 5.39 2.37
CA GLU A 67 0.30 5.16 2.76
C GLU A 67 0.35 4.31 4.03
N ALA A 68 1.39 3.50 4.14
CA ALA A 68 1.67 2.72 5.32
C ALA A 68 3.16 2.71 5.65
N ILE A 69 3.47 2.48 6.92
CA ILE A 69 4.82 2.17 7.37
C ILE A 69 4.84 0.75 7.87
N VAL A 70 5.66 -0.07 7.26
CA VAL A 70 5.85 -1.47 7.66
C VAL A 70 7.22 -1.62 8.27
N ARG A 71 7.29 -2.12 9.50
CA ARG A 71 8.57 -2.54 10.08
C ARG A 71 8.94 -3.93 9.59
N ALA A 72 10.24 -4.17 9.46
CA ALA A 72 10.83 -5.48 9.31
C ALA A 72 12.16 -5.56 10.07
N ARG A 73 12.64 -6.76 10.36
CA ARG A 73 14.00 -6.96 10.87
C ARG A 73 15.04 -6.45 9.86
N ARG A 74 16.11 -5.81 10.36
CA ARG A 74 17.13 -5.17 9.50
C ARG A 74 17.78 -6.11 8.48
N GLY A 75 17.90 -7.40 8.80
CA GLY A 75 18.47 -8.41 7.90
C GLY A 75 17.50 -8.93 6.83
N HIS A 76 16.21 -8.62 6.93
CA HIS A 76 15.14 -9.23 6.13
C HIS A 76 14.35 -8.21 5.32
N VAL A 77 15.00 -7.12 4.90
CA VAL A 77 14.34 -6.05 4.13
C VAL A 77 13.94 -6.55 2.74
N SER A 78 14.74 -7.40 2.10
CA SER A 78 14.46 -7.92 0.77
C SER A 78 13.22 -8.82 0.78
N GLU A 79 13.13 -9.71 1.76
CA GLU A 79 12.01 -10.61 2.01
C GLU A 79 10.74 -9.82 2.35
N ALA A 80 10.88 -8.77 3.16
CA ALA A 80 9.79 -7.86 3.45
C ALA A 80 9.24 -7.17 2.18
N ARG A 81 10.13 -6.70 1.30
CA ARG A 81 9.72 -6.11 0.00
C ARG A 81 9.03 -7.14 -0.89
N ALA A 82 9.54 -8.36 -0.93
CA ALA A 82 8.94 -9.43 -1.73
C ALA A 82 7.54 -9.81 -1.22
N ALA A 83 7.38 -9.95 0.11
CA ALA A 83 6.07 -10.22 0.72
C ALA A 83 5.05 -9.08 0.45
N LEU A 84 5.48 -7.81 0.56
CA LEU A 84 4.64 -6.66 0.22
C LEU A 84 4.18 -6.67 -1.25
N ALA A 85 5.08 -7.07 -2.17
CA ALA A 85 4.75 -7.16 -3.60
C ALA A 85 3.74 -8.29 -3.92
N CYS A 86 3.58 -9.27 -3.03
CA CYS A 86 2.60 -10.35 -3.17
C CYS A 86 1.19 -9.97 -2.66
N VAL A 87 1.03 -8.80 -2.02
CA VAL A 87 -0.29 -8.31 -1.61
C VAL A 87 -0.97 -7.69 -2.84
N SER A 88 -2.03 -8.35 -3.32
CA SER A 88 -2.83 -7.91 -4.48
C SER A 88 -4.25 -7.51 -4.12
N ALA A 89 -4.74 -7.89 -2.95
CA ALA A 89 -6.04 -7.50 -2.43
C ALA A 89 -6.06 -7.46 -0.90
N VAL A 90 -6.96 -6.65 -0.33
CA VAL A 90 -7.21 -6.54 1.12
C VAL A 90 -8.71 -6.59 1.35
N ASP A 91 -9.17 -7.55 2.16
CA ASP A 91 -10.59 -7.72 2.49
C ASP A 91 -11.53 -7.81 1.26
N GLY A 92 -10.98 -8.18 0.08
CA GLY A 92 -11.70 -8.29 -1.20
C GLY A 92 -11.36 -7.19 -2.20
N ASP A 93 -10.89 -6.03 -1.73
CA ASP A 93 -10.55 -4.89 -2.58
C ASP A 93 -9.17 -5.05 -3.20
N ALA A 94 -9.10 -4.91 -4.53
CA ALA A 94 -7.83 -4.91 -5.26
C ALA A 94 -6.97 -3.72 -4.82
N VAL A 95 -5.68 -3.98 -4.56
CA VAL A 95 -4.72 -2.96 -4.15
C VAL A 95 -3.36 -3.19 -4.80
N ARG A 96 -2.78 -2.10 -5.30
CA ARG A 96 -1.37 -2.01 -5.68
C ARG A 96 -0.56 -1.56 -4.46
N VAL A 97 0.47 -2.32 -4.13
CA VAL A 97 1.40 -2.03 -3.03
C VAL A 97 2.78 -1.71 -3.57
N ALA A 98 3.32 -0.55 -3.23
CA ALA A 98 4.64 -0.11 -3.71
C ALA A 98 5.53 0.40 -2.57
N VAL A 99 6.72 -0.16 -2.43
CA VAL A 99 7.71 0.34 -1.47
C VAL A 99 8.44 1.55 -2.04
N ARG A 100 8.22 2.73 -1.46
CA ARG A 100 8.81 4.02 -1.86
C ARG A 100 10.21 4.23 -1.31
N GLY A 101 10.50 3.66 -0.15
CA GLY A 101 11.82 3.76 0.47
C GLY A 101 11.95 2.98 1.78
N VAL A 102 13.16 2.98 2.34
CA VAL A 102 13.48 2.29 3.59
C VAL A 102 14.30 3.21 4.48
N SER A 103 13.97 3.27 5.77
CA SER A 103 14.68 4.06 6.78
C SER A 103 14.99 3.28 8.05
N GLY A 104 15.86 3.84 8.89
CA GLY A 104 16.18 3.34 10.23
C GLY A 104 15.21 3.78 11.33
N THR A 105 14.41 4.83 11.07
CA THR A 105 13.40 5.34 11.99
C THR A 105 12.09 5.60 11.25
N VAL A 106 10.98 5.58 11.98
CA VAL A 106 9.64 5.91 11.46
C VAL A 106 9.63 7.33 10.90
N ARG A 107 10.07 8.31 11.71
CA ARG A 107 10.13 9.72 11.33
C ARG A 107 10.88 9.96 10.02
N ALA A 108 12.06 9.38 9.85
CA ALA A 108 12.81 9.55 8.61
C ALA A 108 12.22 8.74 7.44
N ALA A 109 11.39 7.72 7.69
CA ALA A 109 10.62 7.09 6.61
C ALA A 109 9.50 8.01 6.14
N GLU A 110 8.79 8.64 7.09
CA GLU A 110 7.71 9.60 6.83
C GLU A 110 8.23 10.81 6.04
N GLU A 111 9.22 11.52 6.61
CA GLU A 111 9.71 12.79 6.04
C GLU A 111 10.34 12.63 4.65
N ASN A 112 11.00 11.50 4.36
CA ASN A 112 11.73 11.31 3.11
C ASN A 112 10.92 10.64 1.99
N TYR A 113 9.90 9.86 2.33
CA TYR A 113 9.25 8.97 1.36
C TYR A 113 7.71 9.02 1.36
N LEU A 114 7.08 9.63 2.37
CA LEU A 114 5.63 9.73 2.52
C LEU A 114 5.16 11.19 2.42
N GLY A 115 3.85 11.42 2.39
CA GLY A 115 3.25 12.75 2.27
C GLY A 115 2.95 13.19 0.85
N ARG A 116 2.83 12.25 -0.10
CA ARG A 116 2.41 12.53 -1.48
C ARG A 116 1.06 11.92 -1.82
N ALA A 117 0.50 11.02 -1.02
CA ALA A 117 -0.74 10.31 -1.34
C ALA A 117 -2.02 11.14 -1.22
N SER A 118 -1.98 12.34 -0.61
CA SER A 118 -3.11 13.28 -0.65
C SER A 118 -3.12 14.03 -1.99
N LEU A 119 -3.34 13.32 -3.08
CA LEU A 119 -3.56 13.94 -4.38
C LEU A 119 -5.03 14.34 -4.46
N SER A 120 -5.29 15.52 -5.03
CA SER A 120 -6.67 15.98 -5.24
C SER A 120 -7.39 15.01 -6.16
N THR A 121 -8.41 14.35 -5.63
CA THR A 121 -9.35 13.56 -6.40
C THR A 121 -10.43 14.47 -6.98
N GLY A 122 -10.74 14.32 -8.27
CA GLY A 122 -11.83 15.04 -8.92
C GLY A 122 -12.77 14.09 -9.64
N GLU A 123 -14.08 14.22 -9.41
CA GLU A 123 -15.08 13.54 -10.22
C GLU A 123 -15.35 14.34 -11.50
N GLU A 124 -15.35 13.67 -12.64
CA GLU A 124 -15.66 14.26 -13.95
C GLU A 124 -16.48 13.28 -14.82
N GLU A 125 -17.22 13.80 -15.80
CA GLU A 125 -17.81 13.00 -16.86
C GLU A 125 -16.84 12.93 -18.05
N VAL A 126 -16.56 11.72 -18.52
CA VAL A 126 -15.69 11.46 -19.66
C VAL A 126 -16.42 10.63 -20.71
N VAL A 127 -16.03 10.80 -21.97
CA VAL A 127 -16.47 9.89 -23.03
C VAL A 127 -15.48 8.75 -23.11
N PHE A 128 -15.95 7.53 -22.87
CA PHE A 128 -15.14 6.32 -22.94
C PHE A 128 -15.93 5.19 -23.60
N ARG A 129 -15.36 4.65 -24.68
CA ARG A 129 -16.00 3.61 -25.52
C ARG A 129 -17.36 4.07 -26.04
N ASN A 130 -17.42 5.28 -26.61
CA ASN A 130 -18.64 5.88 -27.16
C ASN A 130 -19.80 6.07 -26.17
N ALA A 131 -19.52 6.19 -24.87
CA ALA A 131 -20.52 6.48 -23.84
C ALA A 131 -19.99 7.47 -22.81
N THR A 132 -20.84 8.41 -22.38
CA THR A 132 -20.55 9.29 -21.24
C THR A 132 -20.58 8.47 -19.96
N ARG A 133 -19.51 8.55 -19.16
CA ARG A 133 -19.32 7.79 -17.93
C ARG A 133 -18.78 8.69 -16.84
N ARG A 134 -19.16 8.39 -15.60
CA ARG A 134 -18.52 8.99 -14.42
C ARG A 134 -17.10 8.44 -14.30
N ALA A 135 -16.16 9.33 -14.01
CA ALA A 135 -14.79 8.97 -13.75
C ALA A 135 -14.21 9.75 -12.58
N VAL A 136 -13.20 9.15 -11.95
CA VAL A 136 -12.46 9.73 -10.84
C VAL A 136 -11.03 9.97 -11.31
N ALA A 137 -10.63 11.23 -11.45
CA ALA A 137 -9.31 11.62 -11.91
C ALA A 137 -8.34 11.85 -10.74
N ARG A 138 -7.15 11.25 -10.82
CA ARG A 138 -6.08 11.30 -9.81
C ARG A 138 -4.72 11.38 -10.49
N ASP A 139 -4.14 12.59 -10.55
CA ASP A 139 -2.79 12.84 -11.09
C ASP A 139 -2.54 12.18 -12.46
N GLY A 140 -3.43 12.47 -13.41
CA GLY A 140 -3.35 11.94 -14.78
C GLY A 140 -3.83 10.49 -14.96
N ARG A 141 -4.14 9.78 -13.88
CA ARG A 141 -4.89 8.51 -13.90
C ARG A 141 -6.39 8.81 -13.83
N ILE A 142 -7.18 8.02 -14.53
CA ILE A 142 -8.63 8.19 -14.58
C ILE A 142 -9.27 6.82 -14.35
N ASP A 143 -10.05 6.71 -13.27
CA ASP A 143 -10.78 5.49 -12.94
C ASP A 143 -12.22 5.64 -13.39
N ILE A 144 -12.60 4.90 -14.42
CA ILE A 144 -13.90 5.04 -15.10
C ILE A 144 -14.87 3.99 -14.58
N ASP A 145 -16.06 4.43 -14.17
CA ASP A 145 -17.15 3.55 -13.73
C ASP A 145 -17.81 2.88 -14.96
N VAL A 146 -17.63 1.56 -15.05
CA VAL A 146 -18.22 0.71 -16.08
C VAL A 146 -19.08 -0.34 -15.37
N GLU A 147 -20.38 -0.05 -15.27
CA GLU A 147 -21.39 -0.97 -14.74
C GLU A 147 -21.09 -1.40 -13.28
N GLY A 148 -20.59 -0.48 -12.46
CA GLY A 148 -20.27 -0.75 -11.05
C GLY A 148 -18.91 -1.41 -10.83
N ALA A 149 -18.07 -1.48 -11.87
CA ALA A 149 -16.66 -1.84 -11.77
C ALA A 149 -15.77 -0.72 -12.35
N TYR A 150 -14.58 -0.57 -11.81
CA TYR A 150 -13.65 0.45 -12.31
C TYR A 150 -12.70 -0.10 -13.37
N VAL A 151 -12.46 0.73 -14.38
CA VAL A 151 -11.40 0.54 -15.39
C VAL A 151 -10.43 1.69 -15.28
N GLY A 152 -9.15 1.38 -15.05
CA GLY A 152 -8.08 2.37 -15.08
C GLY A 152 -7.75 2.78 -16.51
N ALA A 153 -7.72 4.08 -16.76
CA ALA A 153 -7.44 4.70 -18.05
C ALA A 153 -6.52 5.93 -17.87
N THR A 154 -6.00 6.42 -18.99
CA THR A 154 -5.32 7.70 -19.10
C THR A 154 -6.13 8.64 -19.98
N ARG A 155 -5.79 9.93 -19.98
CA ARG A 155 -6.45 10.91 -20.88
C ARG A 155 -6.33 10.57 -22.36
N SER A 156 -5.35 9.75 -22.74
CA SER A 156 -5.16 9.31 -24.13
C SER A 156 -6.14 8.22 -24.56
N ASP A 157 -6.83 7.59 -23.59
CA ASP A 157 -7.81 6.52 -23.84
C ASP A 157 -9.25 7.07 -23.93
N LEU A 158 -9.44 8.38 -23.75
CA LEU A 158 -10.73 9.06 -23.84
C LEU A 158 -11.01 9.55 -25.27
N ASP A 159 -12.29 9.61 -25.64
CA ASP A 159 -12.78 10.09 -26.95
C ASP A 159 -13.00 11.62 -26.97
#